data_AF-A0A0G4PM66-F1
#
_entry.id   AF-A0A0G4PM66-F1
#
_cell.length_a   1.000
_cell.length_b   1.000
_cell.length_c   1.000
_cell.angle_alpha   90.00
_cell.angle_beta   90.00
_cell.angle_gamma   90.00
#
_symmetry.space_group_name_H-M   'P 1'
#
loop_
_entity.id
_entity.type
_entity.pdbx_description
1 polymer ?
#
loop_
_entity_poly.entity_id
_entity_poly.type
_entity_poly.pdbx_seq_one_letter_code
_entity_poly.pdbx_strand_id
1 'polypeptide(L)'
;MRKENGSEVIAKILCYIAGLPTLTTAGEVGALEYIRKHISIPVPRVISWSSSNSNAVGAEYIIMEKAAGPVFLNPPQNYDYEKGIFEVKLRDNFDTLDEDSKILAMREWS
;
A
#
# COMPACT_ATOMS: atom_id res chain seq x y z
N MET A 1 -6.64 -8.59 7.38
CA MET A 1 -6.63 -9.47 8.57
C MET A 1 -7.71 -9.01 9.53
N ARG A 2 -8.25 -9.90 10.39
CA ARG A 2 -9.33 -9.58 11.33
C ARG A 2 -8.93 -10.05 12.73
N LYS A 3 -9.14 -9.20 13.74
CA LYS A 3 -8.89 -9.53 15.16
C LYS A 3 -10.03 -10.37 15.72
N GLU A 4 -9.81 -10.98 16.88
CA GLU A 4 -10.83 -11.75 17.62
C GLU A 4 -12.09 -10.92 17.96
N ASN A 5 -11.91 -9.62 18.21
CA ASN A 5 -13.02 -8.68 18.44
C ASN A 5 -13.76 -8.26 17.16
N GLY A 6 -13.48 -8.89 16.02
CA GLY A 6 -14.12 -8.62 14.73
C GLY A 6 -13.57 -7.42 13.94
N SER A 7 -12.70 -6.59 14.54
CA SER A 7 -12.13 -5.41 13.85
C SER A 7 -11.08 -5.79 12.81
N GLU A 8 -11.05 -5.04 11.70
CA GLU A 8 -10.10 -5.26 10.60
C GLU A 8 -8.80 -4.46 10.79
N VAL A 9 -7.68 -5.08 10.41
CA VAL A 9 -6.36 -4.45 10.42
C VAL A 9 -5.61 -4.65 9.11
N ILE A 10 -4.72 -3.71 8.86
CA ILE A 10 -3.74 -3.74 7.79
C ILE A 10 -2.36 -4.00 8.40
N ALA A 11 -1.63 -4.93 7.79
CA ALA A 11 -0.21 -5.12 8.01
C ALA A 11 0.53 -4.59 6.79
N LYS A 12 1.39 -3.61 7.00
CA LYS A 12 2.31 -3.07 5.99
C LYS A 12 3.70 -3.60 6.30
N ILE A 13 4.28 -4.34 5.37
CA ILE A 13 5.66 -4.79 5.43
C ILE A 13 6.45 -3.89 4.49
N LEU A 14 7.58 -3.37 4.94
CA LEU A 14 8.38 -2.49 4.09
C LEU A 14 8.92 -3.23 2.88
N CYS A 15 8.91 -2.53 1.74
CA CYS A 15 9.67 -2.93 0.58
C CYS A 15 11.10 -2.40 0.73
N TYR A 16 12.10 -3.29 0.65
CA TYR A 16 13.50 -2.96 0.94
C TYR A 16 14.11 -1.89 0.01
N ILE A 17 13.49 -1.64 -1.15
CA ILE A 17 13.92 -0.62 -2.13
C ILE A 17 13.34 0.78 -1.85
N ALA A 18 12.44 0.93 -0.87
CA ALA A 18 11.68 2.17 -0.64
C ALA A 18 12.48 3.30 0.06
N GLY A 19 13.79 3.13 0.27
CA GLY A 19 14.67 4.10 0.93
C GLY A 19 15.51 3.47 2.02
N LEU A 20 16.13 4.31 2.87
CA LEU A 20 16.92 3.81 4.00
C LEU A 20 15.98 3.01 4.93
N PRO A 21 16.31 1.73 5.21
CA PRO A 21 15.63 0.96 6.23
C PRO A 21 15.56 1.75 7.53
N THR A 22 14.52 1.54 8.32
CA THR A 22 14.22 2.26 9.58
C THR A 22 13.59 3.65 9.42
N LEU A 23 14.12 4.52 8.57
CA LEU A 23 13.61 5.91 8.44
C LEU A 23 12.23 5.98 7.82
N THR A 24 11.92 5.09 6.88
CA THR A 24 10.62 5.03 6.21
C THR A 24 9.52 4.58 7.17
N THR A 25 9.72 3.47 7.90
CA THR A 25 8.76 3.00 8.92
C THR A 25 8.56 4.05 10.01
N ALA A 26 9.66 4.51 10.63
CA ALA A 26 9.58 5.46 11.73
C ALA A 26 8.99 6.81 11.28
N GLY A 27 9.32 7.26 10.07
CA GLY A 27 8.79 8.49 9.47
C GLY A 27 7.30 8.40 9.21
N GLU A 28 6.81 7.30 8.65
CA GLU A 28 5.39 7.08 8.42
C GLU A 28 4.59 7.02 9.73
N VAL A 29 5.09 6.26 10.71
CA VAL A 29 4.46 6.20 12.04
C VAL A 29 4.44 7.57 12.71
N GLY A 30 5.56 8.30 12.68
CA GLY A 30 5.66 9.64 13.24
C GLY A 30 4.69 10.62 12.59
N ALA A 31 4.54 10.56 11.26
CA ALA A 31 3.57 11.38 10.52
C ALA A 31 2.13 11.04 10.91
N LEU A 32 1.76 9.75 10.96
CA LEU A 32 0.42 9.31 11.34
C LEU A 32 0.05 9.76 12.76
N GLU A 33 0.97 9.58 13.72
CA GLU A 33 0.75 10.01 15.11
C GLU A 33 0.63 11.53 15.24
N TYR A 34 1.47 12.28 14.53
CA TYR A 34 1.41 13.74 14.52
C TYR A 34 0.07 14.24 13.96
N ILE A 35 -0.32 13.75 12.78
CA ILE A 35 -1.59 14.12 12.13
C ILE A 35 -2.75 13.79 13.05
N ARG A 36 -2.77 12.58 13.64
CA ARG A 36 -3.83 12.14 14.56
C ARG A 36 -3.96 13.04 15.79
N LYS A 37 -2.86 13.57 16.30
CA LYS A 37 -2.82 14.41 17.50
C LYS A 37 -3.16 15.87 17.22
N HIS A 38 -2.78 16.39 16.06
CA HIS A 38 -2.78 17.83 15.79
C HIS A 38 -3.72 18.28 14.66
N ILE A 39 -4.29 17.34 13.89
CA ILE A 39 -5.10 17.65 12.71
C ILE A 39 -6.43 16.90 12.79
N SER A 40 -7.52 17.53 12.32
CA SER A 40 -8.87 16.94 12.33
C SER A 40 -9.11 15.88 11.25
N ILE A 41 -8.12 15.57 10.42
CA ILE A 41 -8.25 14.58 9.35
C ILE A 41 -8.13 13.18 9.96
N PRO A 42 -9.13 12.30 9.77
CA PRO A 42 -9.05 10.93 10.29
C PRO A 42 -7.95 10.15 9.56
N VAL A 43 -6.98 9.66 10.33
CA VAL A 43 -5.93 8.77 9.85
C VAL A 43 -5.99 7.42 10.59
N PRO A 44 -5.52 6.33 9.96
CA PRO A 44 -5.37 5.03 10.61
C PRO A 44 -4.60 5.15 11.92
N ARG A 45 -5.09 4.50 12.97
CA ARG A 45 -4.32 4.38 14.21
C ARG A 45 -3.27 3.30 14.06
N VAL A 46 -2.03 3.62 14.42
CA VAL A 46 -0.96 2.63 14.55
C VAL A 46 -1.22 1.78 15.79
N ILE A 47 -1.19 0.47 15.64
CA ILE A 47 -1.44 -0.52 16.70
C ILE A 47 -0.11 -1.07 17.21
N SER A 48 0.81 -1.40 16.30
CA SER A 48 2.15 -1.91 16.60
C SER A 48 3.04 -1.67 15.39
N TRP A 49 4.33 -1.46 15.58
CA TRP A 49 5.28 -1.29 14.50
C TRP A 49 6.69 -1.67 14.96
N SER A 50 7.58 -1.98 14.02
CA SER A 50 9.00 -2.16 14.27
C SER A 50 9.79 -1.67 13.05
N SER A 51 10.81 -0.85 13.29
CA SER A 51 11.75 -0.36 12.28
C SER A 51 13.05 -1.15 12.21
N SER A 52 13.18 -2.19 13.03
CA SER A 52 14.30 -3.15 12.99
C SER A 52 13.80 -4.50 12.49
N ASN A 53 14.64 -5.21 11.74
CA ASN A 53 14.40 -6.61 11.34
C ASN A 53 14.69 -7.62 12.47
N SER A 54 15.30 -7.18 13.58
CA SER A 54 15.60 -8.01 14.75
C SER A 54 14.37 -8.28 15.64
N ASN A 55 13.22 -8.51 15.01
CA ASN A 55 11.95 -8.80 15.68
C ASN A 55 11.40 -10.14 15.19
N ALA A 56 10.35 -10.67 15.82
CA ALA A 56 9.80 -11.98 15.50
C ALA A 56 9.30 -12.15 14.05
N VAL A 57 8.97 -11.04 13.36
CA VAL A 57 8.55 -11.01 11.95
C VAL A 57 9.75 -11.11 11.01
N GLY A 58 10.96 -10.77 11.47
CA GLY A 58 12.18 -10.75 10.65
C GLY A 58 12.24 -9.59 9.65
N ALA A 59 11.28 -8.67 9.70
CA ALA A 59 11.15 -7.53 8.79
C ALA A 59 10.59 -6.31 9.51
N GLU A 60 10.82 -5.13 8.95
CA GLU A 60 10.12 -3.92 9.34
C GLU A 60 8.64 -4.00 9.01
N TYR A 61 7.80 -3.51 9.93
CA TYR A 61 6.36 -3.58 9.78
C TYR A 61 5.62 -2.45 10.48
N ILE A 62 4.40 -2.19 10.00
CA ILE A 62 3.39 -1.38 10.66
C ILE A 62 2.08 -2.18 10.66
N ILE A 63 1.52 -2.42 11.84
CA ILE A 63 0.15 -2.90 12.03
C ILE A 63 -0.72 -1.71 12.40
N MET A 64 -1.76 -1.45 11.62
CA MET A 64 -2.64 -0.30 11.81
C MET A 64 -4.10 -0.65 11.53
N GLU A 65 -5.01 0.20 12.00
CA GLU A 65 -6.43 0.09 11.71
C GLU A 65 -6.68 0.22 10.19
N LYS A 66 -7.65 -0.52 9.66
CA LYS A 66 -8.07 -0.33 8.28
C LYS A 66 -8.77 1.02 8.13
N ALA A 67 -8.23 1.89 7.29
CA ALA A 67 -8.85 3.17 6.97
C ALA A 67 -10.23 2.95 6.34
N ALA A 68 -11.25 3.70 6.78
CA ALA A 68 -12.50 3.81 6.06
C ALA A 68 -12.31 4.81 4.91
N GLY A 69 -11.88 4.31 3.75
CA GLY A 69 -11.74 5.13 2.55
C GLY A 69 -13.10 5.66 2.06
N PRO A 70 -13.15 6.87 1.46
CA PRO A 70 -14.36 7.36 0.82
C PRO A 70 -14.75 6.45 -0.35
N VAL A 71 -16.06 6.32 -0.59
CA VAL A 71 -16.68 5.39 -1.58
C VAL A 71 -16.09 5.52 -2.98
N PHE A 72 -15.57 6.68 -3.37
CA PHE A 72 -14.94 6.90 -4.68
C PHE A 72 -13.67 6.06 -4.92
N LEU A 73 -13.00 5.58 -3.86
CA LEU A 73 -11.85 4.67 -3.98
C LEU A 73 -12.27 3.19 -4.09
N ASN A 74 -13.55 2.86 -3.93
CA ASN A 74 -14.03 1.52 -4.26
C ASN A 74 -14.09 1.41 -5.80
N PRO A 75 -13.41 0.42 -6.40
CA PRO A 75 -13.54 0.21 -7.84
C PRO A 75 -15.03 0.02 -8.17
N PRO A 76 -15.51 0.57 -9.29
CA PRO A 76 -16.93 0.48 -9.62
C PRO A 76 -17.31 -1.00 -9.72
N GLN A 77 -18.45 -1.36 -9.13
CA GLN A 77 -18.88 -2.77 -9.02
C GLN A 77 -19.06 -3.44 -10.39
N ASN A 78 -19.22 -2.65 -11.45
CA ASN A 78 -19.43 -3.10 -12.82
C ASN A 78 -18.15 -3.20 -13.66
N TYR A 79 -16.96 -3.07 -13.05
CA TYR A 79 -15.71 -3.41 -13.74
C TYR A 79 -15.35 -4.88 -13.46
N ASP A 80 -15.15 -5.64 -14.52
CA ASP A 80 -14.64 -7.00 -14.48
C ASP A 80 -13.11 -6.95 -14.39
N TYR A 81 -12.58 -6.63 -13.21
CA TYR A 81 -11.16 -6.71 -12.95
C TYR A 81 -10.76 -8.17 -12.76
N GLU A 82 -9.82 -8.65 -13.56
CA GLU A 82 -9.21 -9.96 -13.33
C GLU A 82 -8.55 -9.96 -11.94
N LYS A 83 -8.95 -10.91 -11.08
CA LYS A 83 -8.41 -11.06 -9.73
C LYS A 83 -7.44 -12.23 -9.68
N GLY A 84 -6.30 -12.01 -9.04
CA GLY A 84 -5.31 -13.07 -8.77
C GLY A 84 -3.95 -12.76 -9.38
N ILE A 85 -3.07 -13.75 -9.38
CA ILE A 85 -1.80 -13.67 -10.10
C ILE A 85 -2.08 -14.06 -11.53
N PHE A 86 -1.95 -13.10 -12.44
CA PHE A 86 -2.05 -13.33 -13.87
C PHE A 86 -0.72 -12.99 -14.53
N GLU A 87 -0.40 -13.71 -15.60
CA GLU A 87 0.69 -13.33 -16.48
C GLU A 87 0.28 -12.04 -17.20
N VAL A 88 0.92 -10.93 -16.83
CA VAL A 88 0.63 -9.64 -17.47
C VAL A 88 1.04 -9.79 -18.93
N LYS A 89 0.10 -9.60 -19.85
CA LYS A 89 0.37 -9.55 -21.29
C LYS A 89 0.17 -8.13 -21.76
N LEU A 90 1.11 -7.65 -22.58
CA LEU A 90 0.91 -6.40 -23.30
C LEU A 90 -0.36 -6.52 -24.15
N ARG A 91 -1.08 -5.41 -24.28
CA ARG A 91 -2.29 -5.38 -25.09
C ARG A 91 -1.94 -5.71 -26.53
N ASP A 92 -2.79 -6.48 -27.22
CA ASP A 92 -2.53 -6.97 -28.58
C ASP A 92 -2.23 -5.86 -29.62
N ASN A 93 -2.55 -4.61 -29.29
CA ASN A 93 -2.33 -3.43 -30.13
C ASN A 93 -1.10 -2.59 -29.73
N PHE A 94 -0.23 -3.07 -28.84
CA PHE A 94 0.93 -2.33 -28.34
C PHE A 94 1.83 -1.81 -29.47
N ASP A 95 2.09 -2.63 -30.49
CA ASP A 95 2.94 -2.26 -31.64
C ASP A 95 2.37 -1.08 -32.44
N THR A 96 1.06 -0.89 -32.39
CA THR A 96 0.33 0.18 -33.11
C THR A 96 0.17 1.47 -32.30
N LEU A 97 0.60 1.49 -31.03
CA LEU A 97 0.55 2.68 -30.20
C LEU A 97 1.60 3.71 -30.64
N ASP A 98 1.32 4.98 -30.33
CA ASP A 98 2.31 6.04 -30.45
C ASP A 98 3.45 5.85 -29.44
N GLU A 99 4.58 6.51 -29.70
CA GLU A 99 5.81 6.33 -28.93
C GLU A 99 5.65 6.75 -27.45
N ASP A 100 4.88 7.81 -27.18
CA ASP A 100 4.65 8.28 -25.81
C ASP A 100 3.80 7.28 -25.02
N SER A 101 2.76 6.72 -25.66
CA SER A 101 1.95 5.65 -25.09
C SER A 101 2.73 4.34 -24.88
N LYS A 102 3.67 4.00 -25.78
CA LYS A 102 4.59 2.86 -25.61
C LYS A 102 5.51 3.05 -24.43
N ILE A 103 6.09 4.25 -24.29
CA ILE A 103 6.96 4.61 -23.17
C ILE A 103 6.20 4.53 -21.85
N LEU A 104 4.95 5.02 -21.80
CA LEU A 104 4.12 4.96 -20.60
C LEU A 104 3.83 3.50 -20.18
N ALA A 105 3.43 2.66 -21.13
CA ALA A 105 3.14 1.26 -20.88
C ALA A 105 4.38 0.45 -20.46
N MET A 106 5.57 0.76 -20.99
CA MET A 106 6.82 0.15 -20.56
C MET A 106 7.28 0.63 -19.17
N ARG A 107 6.95 1.87 -18.79
CA ARG A 107 7.27 2.43 -17.46
C ARG A 107 6.51 1.75 -16.32
N GLU A 108 5.31 1.27 -16.57
CA GLU A 108 4.52 0.53 -15.57
C GLU A 108 5.08 -0.89 -15.30
N TRP A 109 6.06 -1.33 -16.08
CA TRP A 109 6.62 -2.69 -16.05
C TRP A 109 8.09 -2.77 -15.61
N SER A 110 8.75 -1.64 -15.33
CA SER A 110 10.13 -1.60 -14.81
C SER A 110 10.17 -1.31 -13.31
#